data_AF-A0A2V1H152-F1
#
_entry.id   AF-A0A2V1H152-F1
#
_cell.length_a   1.000
_cell.length_b   1.000
_cell.length_c   1.000
_cell.angle_alpha   90.00
_cell.angle_beta   90.00
_cell.angle_gamma   90.00
#
_symmetry.space_group_name_H-M   'P 1'
#
loop_
_entity.id
_entity.type
_entity.pdbx_description
1 polymer ?
#
loop_
_entity_poly.entity_id
_entity_poly.type
_entity_poly.pdbx_seq_one_letter_code
_entity_poly.pdbx_strand_id
1 'polypeptide(L)'
;MRYKQLAETFVDAIQQGDLKPGQRMPSLRQVALQHQVSMTTAMNCYRQLEQQQWINARPQSGFFVDRPSMVESATLDFPQFTSQITQPYSPGAIEPGPLSLSLVAPQLMPTRQLQQSARRAMKQLGSQVHLYPEIQGSLALRQALSEHFARYHFPFQADQLVISNGCLDAVRTALEVCSKPGDVVAINSPCFSGLLNLLSVMNRTVVEIPSTTQGLDLDQLEQLIQQGTVQAGLFSTTHINPQGLTLTVEQKQRLAKIANQYQFPIIEDDVYFELGHSSSQPLPAKYWDKHGDIIWCSSVSKTLSAGYRLGWCLPGRFFNDFLQQRILNSHGVNTPAQMTIADLIGNGQYLKHLRQIRSQLLAHATGYQQYLKQKLPKNTQMSHVSGGMVLWLQIPGLNSDQLAITAKAKGIEFVPGSSFTTLALYHDCLRINMGWPIENAASSEQSTQSSDHLPARQQLDQLIELIQQQLSKTCQ
;
A
#
# COMPACT_ATOMS: atom_id res chain seq x y z
N MET A 1 3.17 14.03 23.15
CA MET A 1 2.23 12.92 23.38
C MET A 1 0.84 13.41 23.74
N ARG A 2 0.70 14.32 24.70
CA ARG A 2 -0.59 14.85 25.18
C ARG A 2 -1.52 15.47 24.11
N TYR A 3 -0.99 16.16 23.10
CA TYR A 3 -1.85 16.73 22.02
C TYR A 3 -2.43 15.67 21.07
N LYS A 4 -1.75 14.52 20.91
CA LYS A 4 -2.21 13.45 20.02
C LYS A 4 -3.39 12.70 20.62
N GLN A 5 -3.29 12.37 21.91
CA GLN A 5 -4.38 11.77 22.67
C GLN A 5 -5.62 12.66 22.66
N LEU A 6 -5.40 13.97 22.83
CA LEU A 6 -6.47 14.96 22.75
C LEU A 6 -7.10 15.00 21.35
N ALA A 7 -6.29 14.94 20.30
CA ALA A 7 -6.79 14.87 18.92
C ALA A 7 -7.61 13.58 18.68
N GLU A 8 -7.13 12.43 19.15
CA GLU A 8 -7.86 11.15 19.08
C GLU A 8 -9.22 11.24 19.77
N THR A 9 -9.31 11.85 20.96
CA THR A 9 -10.60 12.07 21.65
C THR A 9 -11.59 12.89 20.81
N PHE A 10 -11.11 13.93 20.12
CA PHE A 10 -11.96 14.70 19.20
C PHE A 10 -12.35 13.91 17.96
N VAL A 11 -11.44 13.10 17.42
CA VAL A 11 -11.74 12.20 16.30
C VAL A 11 -12.83 11.20 16.70
N ASP A 12 -12.72 10.57 17.85
CA ASP A 12 -13.71 9.62 18.37
C ASP A 12 -15.09 10.29 18.52
N ALA A 13 -15.13 11.49 19.08
CA ALA A 13 -16.38 12.27 19.22
C ALA A 13 -17.01 12.66 17.87
N ILE A 14 -16.18 12.96 16.86
CA ILE A 14 -16.67 13.23 15.50
C ILE A 14 -17.19 11.94 14.85
N GLN A 15 -16.51 10.81 15.06
CA GLN A 15 -16.91 9.50 14.51
C GLN A 15 -18.19 8.96 15.14
N GLN A 16 -18.36 9.12 16.45
CA GLN A 16 -19.57 8.72 17.19
C GLN A 16 -20.77 9.64 16.92
N GLY A 17 -20.54 10.79 16.28
CA GLY A 17 -21.59 11.74 15.90
C GLY A 17 -21.94 12.78 16.96
N ASP A 18 -21.20 12.82 18.08
CA ASP A 18 -21.34 13.83 19.13
C ASP A 18 -20.95 15.22 18.62
N LEU A 19 -19.99 15.28 17.70
CA LEU A 19 -19.60 16.47 16.96
C LEU A 19 -20.03 16.33 15.49
N LYS A 20 -21.04 17.11 15.09
CA LYS A 20 -21.66 17.01 13.76
C LYS A 20 -20.86 17.74 12.68
N PRO A 21 -20.87 17.28 11.41
CA PRO A 21 -20.29 18.03 10.30
C PRO A 21 -20.83 19.46 10.23
N GLY A 22 -19.96 20.45 10.03
CA GLY A 22 -20.29 21.87 10.02
C GLY A 22 -20.47 22.49 11.42
N GLN A 23 -20.43 21.71 12.49
CA GLN A 23 -20.46 22.22 13.86
C GLN A 23 -19.18 23.00 14.17
N ARG A 24 -19.31 24.13 14.88
CA ARG A 24 -18.14 24.90 15.31
C ARG A 24 -17.40 24.16 16.42
N MET A 25 -16.09 24.01 16.25
CA MET A 25 -15.21 23.47 17.28
C MET A 25 -15.04 24.47 18.43
N PRO A 26 -14.77 24.01 19.66
CA PRO A 26 -14.38 24.89 20.76
C PRO A 26 -13.18 25.76 20.39
N SER A 27 -13.05 26.95 20.98
CA SER A 27 -11.87 27.79 20.74
C SER A 27 -10.61 27.15 21.35
N LEU A 28 -9.43 27.45 20.80
CA LEU A 28 -8.15 26.95 21.33
C LEU A 28 -7.96 27.26 22.83
N ARG A 29 -8.45 28.41 23.29
CA ARG A 29 -8.44 28.80 24.71
C ARG A 29 -9.36 27.94 25.57
N GLN A 30 -10.56 27.62 25.06
CA GLN A 30 -11.50 26.72 25.75
C GLN A 30 -10.92 25.30 25.85
N VAL A 31 -10.34 24.78 24.77
CA VAL A 31 -9.69 23.46 24.78
C VAL A 31 -8.54 23.41 25.77
N ALA A 32 -7.68 24.44 25.78
CA ALA A 32 -6.57 24.54 26.73
C ALA A 32 -7.07 24.52 28.19
N LEU A 33 -8.14 25.25 28.48
CA LEU A 33 -8.74 25.31 29.81
C LEU A 33 -9.42 24.00 30.22
N GLN A 34 -10.29 23.45 29.37
CA GLN A 34 -11.10 22.26 29.66
C GLN A 34 -10.24 21.00 29.84
N HIS A 35 -9.21 20.84 29.02
CA HIS A 35 -8.33 19.66 29.08
C HIS A 35 -7.06 19.91 29.90
N GLN A 36 -6.93 21.08 30.53
CA GLN A 36 -5.78 21.48 31.34
C GLN A 36 -4.45 21.27 30.61
N VAL A 37 -4.38 21.77 29.37
CA VAL A 37 -3.20 21.69 28.51
C VAL A 37 -2.70 23.08 28.12
N SER A 38 -1.43 23.19 27.73
CA SER A 38 -0.89 24.47 27.25
C SER A 38 -1.54 24.91 25.93
N MET A 39 -1.56 26.22 25.67
CA MET A 39 -2.03 26.77 24.39
C MET A 39 -1.33 26.14 23.18
N THR A 40 -0.02 25.89 23.29
CA THR A 40 0.77 25.22 22.27
C THR A 40 0.30 23.78 22.03
N THR A 41 -0.13 23.07 23.08
CA THR A 41 -0.68 21.71 22.98
C THR A 41 -2.04 21.73 22.29
N ALA A 42 -2.94 22.64 22.66
CA ALA A 42 -4.23 22.82 21.99
C ALA A 42 -4.07 23.20 20.50
N MET A 43 -3.13 24.10 20.19
CA MET A 43 -2.85 24.49 18.81
C MET A 43 -2.28 23.33 17.97
N ASN A 44 -1.38 22.53 18.55
CA ASN A 44 -0.87 21.32 17.88
C ASN A 44 -1.95 20.24 17.70
N CYS A 45 -2.90 20.12 18.64
CA CYS A 45 -4.07 19.25 18.49
C CYS A 45 -4.92 19.67 17.29
N TYR A 46 -5.28 20.95 17.18
CA TYR A 46 -6.12 21.42 16.07
C TYR A 46 -5.39 21.38 14.74
N ARG A 47 -4.09 21.71 14.72
CA ARG A 47 -3.26 21.53 13.53
C ARG A 47 -3.24 20.06 13.07
N GLN A 48 -3.20 19.11 14.00
CA GLN A 48 -3.28 17.69 13.67
C GLN A 48 -4.65 17.31 13.11
N LEU A 49 -5.74 17.76 13.75
CA LEU A 49 -7.10 17.52 13.26
C LEU A 49 -7.32 18.11 11.86
N GLU A 50 -6.80 19.31 11.61
CA GLU A 50 -6.85 19.98 10.31
C GLU A 50 -6.01 19.25 9.26
N GLN A 51 -4.79 18.81 9.61
CA GLN A 51 -3.95 17.98 8.74
C GLN A 51 -4.59 16.64 8.39
N GLN A 52 -5.43 16.11 9.27
CA GLN A 52 -6.21 14.89 9.07
C GLN A 52 -7.60 15.17 8.46
N GLN A 53 -7.91 16.44 8.16
CA GLN A 53 -9.18 16.91 7.61
C GLN A 53 -10.42 16.59 8.45
N TRP A 54 -10.27 16.41 9.77
CA TRP A 54 -11.39 16.30 10.72
C TRP A 54 -12.01 17.66 11.07
N ILE A 55 -11.27 18.74 10.82
CA ILE A 55 -11.72 20.12 11.01
C ILE A 55 -11.15 21.01 9.91
N ASN A 56 -11.80 22.14 9.66
CA ASN A 56 -11.37 23.15 8.71
C ASN A 56 -11.39 24.54 9.35
N ALA A 57 -10.34 25.32 9.14
CA ALA A 57 -10.25 26.70 9.62
C ALA A 57 -10.97 27.65 8.67
N ARG A 58 -11.95 28.40 9.18
CA ARG A 58 -12.60 29.49 8.46
C ARG A 58 -12.04 30.83 8.96
N PRO A 59 -11.48 31.69 8.08
CA PRO A 59 -10.95 32.99 8.46
C PRO A 59 -11.94 33.78 9.32
N GLN A 60 -11.45 34.34 10.43
CA GLN A 60 -12.22 35.13 11.41
C GLN A 60 -13.40 34.40 12.09
N SER A 61 -13.67 33.15 11.74
CA SER A 61 -14.83 32.39 12.22
C SER A 61 -14.44 31.22 13.13
N GLY A 62 -13.17 30.78 13.09
CA GLY A 62 -12.64 29.70 13.92
C GLY A 62 -12.62 28.36 13.19
N PHE A 63 -12.56 27.26 13.95
CA PHE A 63 -12.49 25.91 13.40
C PHE A 63 -13.88 25.28 13.38
N PHE A 64 -14.17 24.52 12.33
CA PHE A 64 -15.44 23.82 12.15
C PHE A 64 -15.14 22.35 11.89
N VAL A 65 -15.95 21.46 12.45
CA VAL A 65 -15.91 20.03 12.15
C VAL A 65 -16.11 19.87 10.66
N ASP A 66 -15.08 19.35 10.02
CA ASP A 66 -15.15 18.93 8.64
C ASP A 66 -15.09 17.42 8.74
N ARG A 67 -16.21 16.75 8.46
CA ARG A 67 -16.13 15.29 8.36
C ARG A 67 -15.49 15.07 7.00
N PRO A 68 -14.33 14.38 6.87
CA PRO A 68 -14.04 13.77 5.59
C PRO A 68 -15.27 12.91 5.38
N SER A 69 -16.13 13.26 4.42
CA SER A 69 -17.33 12.49 4.17
C SER A 69 -16.82 11.06 4.11
N MET A 70 -17.18 10.24 5.10
CA MET A 70 -17.25 8.81 4.84
C MET A 70 -18.38 8.78 3.85
N VAL A 71 -18.00 9.01 2.60
CA VAL A 71 -18.91 9.05 1.49
C VAL A 71 -19.49 7.65 1.57
N GLU A 72 -20.79 7.56 1.85
CA GLU A 72 -21.59 6.44 1.39
C GLU A 72 -21.46 6.45 -0.14
N SER A 73 -20.30 5.99 -0.62
CA SER A 73 -20.12 5.55 -1.98
C SER A 73 -20.87 4.24 -2.02
N ALA A 74 -21.65 4.03 -3.07
CA ALA A 74 -22.19 2.72 -3.37
C ALA A 74 -21.06 1.69 -3.16
N THR A 75 -21.30 0.72 -2.28
CA THR A 75 -20.33 -0.31 -1.95
C THR A 75 -19.91 -1.00 -3.24
N LEU A 76 -18.61 -1.02 -3.52
CA LEU A 76 -18.08 -1.79 -4.66
C LEU A 76 -18.61 -3.22 -4.57
N ASP A 77 -19.32 -3.64 -5.61
CA ASP A 77 -19.78 -5.02 -5.76
C ASP A 77 -18.70 -5.80 -6.49
N PHE A 78 -17.71 -6.27 -5.71
CA PHE A 78 -16.70 -7.17 -6.28
C PHE A 78 -17.37 -8.52 -6.61
N PRO A 79 -17.10 -9.08 -7.80
CA PRO A 79 -17.73 -10.30 -8.24
C PRO A 79 -17.42 -11.44 -7.26
N GLN A 80 -18.47 -12.12 -6.84
CA GLN A 80 -18.38 -13.44 -6.22
C GLN A 80 -18.32 -14.47 -7.34
N PHE A 81 -17.35 -15.38 -7.29
CA PHE A 81 -17.18 -16.42 -8.29
C PHE A 81 -16.57 -17.68 -7.67
N THR A 82 -16.74 -18.80 -8.36
CA THR A 82 -16.09 -20.06 -7.97
C THR A 82 -14.67 -20.07 -8.50
N SER A 83 -13.72 -20.27 -7.59
CA SER A 83 -12.29 -20.39 -7.90
C SER A 83 -12.02 -21.46 -8.95
N GLN A 84 -11.23 -21.12 -9.97
CA GLN A 84 -10.84 -22.01 -11.05
C GLN A 84 -9.35 -21.85 -11.36
N ILE A 85 -8.72 -22.96 -11.76
CA ILE A 85 -7.30 -22.97 -12.12
C ILE A 85 -7.12 -22.36 -13.51
N THR A 86 -6.19 -21.42 -13.61
CA THR A 86 -5.85 -20.73 -14.85
C THR A 86 -4.34 -20.57 -15.01
N GLN A 87 -3.93 -20.17 -16.20
CA GLN A 87 -2.56 -19.80 -16.49
C GLN A 87 -2.38 -18.29 -16.29
N PRO A 88 -1.46 -17.85 -15.42
CA PRO A 88 -1.15 -16.43 -15.31
C PRO A 88 -0.43 -15.95 -16.56
N TYR A 89 -0.68 -14.71 -16.94
CA TYR A 89 -0.02 -14.06 -18.07
C TYR A 89 0.68 -12.78 -17.61
N SER A 90 1.62 -12.31 -18.42
CA SER A 90 2.27 -11.01 -18.23
C SER A 90 1.42 -9.94 -18.93
N PRO A 91 0.81 -8.97 -18.22
CA PRO A 91 -0.03 -7.95 -18.85
C PRO A 91 0.75 -6.89 -19.65
N GLY A 92 1.98 -7.19 -20.06
CA GLY A 92 2.87 -6.24 -20.74
C GLY A 92 3.53 -5.23 -19.79
N ALA A 93 4.45 -4.43 -20.32
CA ALA A 93 5.08 -3.37 -19.55
C ALA A 93 4.09 -2.24 -19.27
N ILE A 94 3.92 -1.90 -17.99
CA ILE A 94 3.18 -0.71 -17.57
C ILE A 94 4.11 0.49 -17.79
N GLU A 95 3.71 1.42 -18.64
CA GLU A 95 4.45 2.66 -18.86
C GLU A 95 4.44 3.53 -17.59
N PRO A 96 5.51 4.30 -17.34
CA PRO A 96 5.66 5.09 -16.14
C PRO A 96 4.88 6.39 -16.21
N GLY A 97 3.91 6.56 -15.30
CA GLY A 97 3.10 7.77 -15.26
C GLY A 97 2.50 8.02 -13.88
N PRO A 98 2.04 9.25 -13.61
CA PRO A 98 1.52 9.63 -12.31
C PRO A 98 0.27 8.84 -11.91
N LEU A 99 -0.56 8.42 -12.87
CA LEU A 99 -1.77 7.63 -12.62
C LEU A 99 -1.56 6.10 -12.78
N SER A 100 -0.47 5.65 -13.42
CA SER A 100 -0.22 4.24 -13.76
C SER A 100 0.69 3.51 -12.77
N LEU A 101 1.85 4.05 -12.39
CA LEU A 101 2.74 3.39 -11.44
C LEU A 101 2.36 3.78 -10.03
N SER A 102 2.18 2.80 -9.15
CA SER A 102 1.96 3.06 -7.72
C SER A 102 3.23 3.59 -7.07
N LEU A 103 3.43 4.90 -7.18
CA LEU A 103 4.57 5.65 -6.69
C LEU A 103 4.08 6.95 -6.08
N VAL A 104 4.75 7.36 -5.00
CA VAL A 104 4.57 8.67 -4.42
C VAL A 104 5.41 9.69 -5.18
N ALA A 105 4.88 10.89 -5.37
CA ALA A 105 5.57 11.94 -6.10
C ALA A 105 6.96 12.25 -5.49
N PRO A 106 8.02 12.42 -6.31
CA PRO A 106 9.39 12.57 -5.84
C PRO A 106 9.60 13.71 -4.82
N GLN A 107 8.84 14.80 -4.95
CA GLN A 107 8.90 15.95 -4.04
C GLN A 107 8.48 15.62 -2.59
N LEU A 108 7.76 14.51 -2.38
CA LEU A 108 7.37 14.07 -1.03
C LEU A 108 8.43 13.19 -0.36
N MET A 109 9.51 12.84 -1.08
CA MET A 109 10.55 11.95 -0.56
C MET A 109 11.55 12.71 0.33
N PRO A 110 12.13 12.09 1.36
CA PRO A 110 13.00 12.75 2.33
C PRO A 110 14.45 12.82 1.80
N THR A 111 14.63 13.39 0.60
CA THR A 111 15.88 13.34 -0.19
C THR A 111 17.08 13.88 0.60
N ARG A 112 16.92 15.00 1.31
CA ARG A 112 18.00 15.58 2.12
C ARG A 112 18.43 14.66 3.25
N GLN A 113 17.47 14.05 3.95
CA GLN A 113 17.71 13.12 5.05
C GLN A 113 18.37 11.83 4.56
N LEU A 114 17.93 11.33 3.40
CA LEU A 114 18.55 10.18 2.74
C LEU A 114 20.00 10.47 2.36
N GLN A 115 20.29 11.61 1.73
CA GLN A 115 21.66 12.01 1.39
C GLN A 115 22.55 12.14 2.63
N GLN A 116 22.04 12.73 3.71
CA GLN A 116 22.78 12.84 4.97
C GLN A 116 23.07 11.47 5.60
N SER A 117 22.08 10.57 5.59
CA SER A 117 22.22 9.21 6.12
C SER A 117 23.20 8.40 5.27
N ALA A 118 23.16 8.54 3.94
CA ALA A 118 24.10 7.90 3.03
C ALA A 118 25.55 8.36 3.28
N ARG A 119 25.77 9.66 3.50
CA ARG A 119 27.11 10.19 3.84
C ARG A 119 27.63 9.62 5.15
N ARG A 120 26.80 9.53 6.19
CA ARG A 120 27.19 8.92 7.48
C ARG A 120 27.47 7.43 7.32
N ALA A 121 26.59 6.70 6.64
CA ALA A 121 26.72 5.27 6.39
C ALA A 121 28.00 4.93 5.63
N MET A 122 28.32 5.67 4.56
CA MET A 122 29.56 5.48 3.80
C MET A 122 30.80 5.77 4.63
N LYS A 123 30.78 6.82 5.46
CA LYS A 123 31.87 7.14 6.38
C LYS A 123 32.06 6.04 7.44
N GLN A 124 30.98 5.48 7.95
CA GLN A 124 31.02 4.40 8.95
C GLN A 124 31.49 3.07 8.35
N LEU A 125 31.06 2.74 7.14
CA LEU A 125 31.50 1.53 6.44
C LEU A 125 33.01 1.55 6.17
N GLY A 126 33.57 2.69 5.77
CA GLY A 126 35.00 2.80 5.47
C GLY A 126 35.43 1.71 4.47
N SER A 127 36.49 0.96 4.80
CA SER A 127 36.99 -0.14 3.96
C SER A 127 36.09 -1.37 3.92
N GLN A 128 35.14 -1.54 4.86
CA GLN A 128 34.22 -2.67 4.86
C GLN A 128 33.31 -2.71 3.63
N VAL A 129 33.12 -1.56 2.95
CA VAL A 129 32.34 -1.48 1.71
C VAL A 129 32.91 -2.33 0.58
N HIS A 130 34.19 -2.69 0.63
CA HIS A 130 34.87 -3.51 -0.37
C HIS A 130 34.72 -5.02 -0.13
N LEU A 131 34.10 -5.42 0.98
CA LEU A 131 33.86 -6.83 1.32
C LEU A 131 32.54 -7.31 0.73
N TYR A 132 32.44 -8.62 0.48
CA TYR A 132 31.17 -9.23 0.09
C TYR A 132 30.11 -9.05 1.19
N PRO A 133 28.86 -8.74 0.83
CA PRO A 133 27.79 -8.60 1.81
C PRO A 133 27.49 -9.93 2.54
N GLU A 134 27.01 -9.83 3.77
CA GLU A 134 26.38 -10.97 4.46
C GLU A 134 25.15 -11.45 3.67
N ILE A 135 25.02 -12.76 3.47
CA ILE A 135 23.91 -13.35 2.70
C ILE A 135 22.54 -13.04 3.33
N GLN A 136 22.46 -13.11 4.66
CA GLN A 136 21.25 -12.75 5.40
C GLN A 136 20.96 -11.24 5.37
N GLY A 137 21.98 -10.43 5.06
CA GLY A 137 21.95 -8.98 5.13
C GLY A 137 22.53 -8.43 6.44
N SER A 138 22.90 -7.15 6.40
CA SER A 138 23.56 -6.43 7.48
C SER A 138 22.79 -6.54 8.79
N LEU A 139 23.49 -6.98 9.85
CA LEU A 139 22.95 -7.01 11.20
C LEU A 139 22.40 -5.64 11.65
N ALA A 140 23.07 -4.54 11.29
CA ALA A 140 22.64 -3.20 11.69
C ALA A 140 21.25 -2.85 11.12
N LEU A 141 20.97 -3.23 9.86
CA LEU A 141 19.65 -3.03 9.28
C LEU A 141 18.61 -3.96 9.92
N ARG A 142 18.96 -5.23 10.14
CA ARG A 142 18.04 -6.20 10.76
C ARG A 142 17.64 -5.78 12.17
N GLN A 143 18.58 -5.26 12.96
CA GLN A 143 18.32 -4.70 14.29
C GLN A 143 17.45 -3.45 14.20
N ALA A 144 17.78 -2.50 13.32
CA ALA A 144 16.99 -1.28 13.16
C ALA A 144 15.53 -1.58 12.77
N LEU A 145 15.30 -2.56 11.90
CA LEU A 145 13.96 -3.01 11.52
C LEU A 145 13.22 -3.72 12.66
N SER A 146 13.89 -4.62 13.38
CA SER A 146 13.34 -5.29 14.56
C SER A 146 12.86 -4.28 15.62
N GLU A 147 13.69 -3.29 15.96
CA GLU A 147 13.34 -2.22 16.89
C GLU A 147 12.22 -1.32 16.38
N HIS A 148 12.20 -1.03 15.07
CA HIS A 148 11.17 -0.21 14.44
C HIS A 148 9.81 -0.89 14.49
N PHE A 149 9.70 -2.15 14.05
CA PHE A 149 8.43 -2.87 14.03
C PHE A 149 7.93 -3.28 15.41
N ALA A 150 8.81 -3.44 16.40
CA ALA A 150 8.40 -3.60 17.80
C ALA A 150 7.55 -2.40 18.29
N ARG A 151 7.82 -1.18 17.80
CA ARG A 151 7.01 0.03 18.12
C ARG A 151 5.62 0.02 17.46
N TYR A 152 5.44 -0.82 16.45
CA TYR A 152 4.15 -1.07 15.78
C TYR A 152 3.45 -2.33 16.32
N HIS A 153 3.86 -2.82 17.49
CA HIS A 153 3.33 -4.05 18.11
C HIS A 153 3.52 -5.30 17.24
N PHE A 154 4.51 -5.29 16.35
CA PHE A 154 4.91 -6.45 15.55
C PHE A 154 6.38 -6.83 15.84
N PRO A 155 6.68 -7.33 17.05
CA PRO A 155 8.04 -7.66 17.44
C PRO A 155 8.54 -8.94 16.75
N PHE A 156 9.81 -8.94 16.36
CA PHE A 156 10.54 -10.13 15.90
C PHE A 156 12.03 -9.97 16.20
N GLN A 157 12.78 -11.06 16.25
CA GLN A 157 14.23 -11.02 16.49
C GLN A 157 14.99 -10.73 15.18
N ALA A 158 16.09 -9.99 15.27
CA ALA A 158 16.87 -9.58 14.10
C ALA A 158 17.51 -10.77 13.33
N ASP A 159 17.74 -11.89 14.00
CA ASP A 159 18.25 -13.14 13.41
C ASP A 159 17.20 -13.90 12.58
N GLN A 160 15.92 -13.59 12.74
CA GLN A 160 14.82 -14.18 11.96
C GLN A 160 14.57 -13.46 10.63
N LEU A 161 15.14 -12.27 10.45
CA LEU A 161 14.93 -11.43 9.28
C LEU A 161 16.00 -11.69 8.21
N VAL A 162 15.58 -11.77 6.94
CA VAL A 162 16.48 -11.86 5.78
C VAL A 162 16.26 -10.65 4.88
N ILE A 163 17.33 -9.95 4.49
CA ILE A 163 17.26 -8.77 3.61
C ILE A 163 17.24 -9.20 2.13
N SER A 164 16.43 -8.50 1.32
CA SER A 164 16.22 -8.78 -0.11
C SER A 164 16.37 -7.53 -0.98
N ASN A 165 16.43 -7.72 -2.31
CA ASN A 165 16.48 -6.64 -3.30
C ASN A 165 15.08 -6.05 -3.62
N GLY A 166 14.30 -5.79 -2.57
CA GLY A 166 12.90 -5.34 -2.61
C GLY A 166 11.89 -6.45 -2.30
N CYS A 167 10.61 -6.09 -2.20
CA CYS A 167 9.56 -7.02 -1.77
C CYS A 167 9.39 -8.18 -2.77
N LEU A 168 9.33 -7.88 -4.07
CA LEU A 168 9.15 -8.90 -5.10
C LEU A 168 10.32 -9.92 -5.17
N ASP A 169 11.53 -9.51 -4.79
CA ASP A 169 12.69 -10.42 -4.66
C ASP A 169 12.52 -11.38 -3.48
N ALA A 170 11.97 -10.90 -2.36
CA ALA A 170 11.61 -11.76 -1.22
C ALA A 170 10.47 -12.72 -1.56
N VAL A 171 9.40 -12.23 -2.20
CA VAL A 171 8.28 -13.04 -2.67
C VAL A 171 8.74 -14.12 -3.66
N ARG A 172 9.61 -13.77 -4.61
CA ARG A 172 10.20 -14.74 -5.54
C ARG A 172 10.94 -15.86 -4.79
N THR A 173 11.81 -15.49 -3.86
CA THR A 173 12.57 -16.48 -3.07
C THR A 173 11.61 -17.37 -2.26
N ALA A 174 10.56 -16.79 -1.68
CA ALA A 174 9.54 -17.54 -0.95
C ALA A 174 8.79 -18.54 -1.86
N LEU A 175 8.43 -18.14 -3.09
CA LEU A 175 7.83 -19.02 -4.08
C LEU A 175 8.76 -20.17 -4.49
N GLU A 176 10.07 -19.89 -4.65
CA GLU A 176 11.10 -20.91 -4.94
C GLU A 176 11.20 -21.96 -3.81
N VAL A 177 10.95 -21.56 -2.57
CA VAL A 177 10.94 -22.46 -1.41
C VAL A 177 9.62 -23.24 -1.28
N CYS A 178 8.49 -22.57 -1.51
CA CYS A 178 7.17 -23.13 -1.18
C CYS A 178 6.45 -23.82 -2.34
N SER A 179 6.98 -23.77 -3.56
CA SER A 179 6.31 -24.31 -4.75
C SER A 179 7.30 -24.73 -5.84
N LYS A 180 6.84 -25.56 -6.78
CA LYS A 180 7.59 -26.07 -7.94
C LYS A 180 6.90 -25.71 -9.27
N PRO A 181 7.62 -25.71 -10.41
CA PRO A 181 7.00 -25.50 -11.71
C PRO A 181 5.82 -26.46 -11.92
N GLY A 182 4.67 -25.93 -12.33
CA GLY A 182 3.41 -26.66 -12.46
C GLY A 182 2.51 -26.63 -11.22
N ASP A 183 3.02 -26.25 -10.04
CA ASP A 183 2.20 -26.14 -8.83
C ASP A 183 1.19 -24.98 -8.95
N VAL A 184 0.04 -25.16 -8.30
CA VAL A 184 -1.06 -24.20 -8.22
C VAL A 184 -0.86 -23.31 -7.00
N VAL A 185 -0.81 -22.00 -7.23
CA VAL A 185 -0.70 -20.96 -6.20
C VAL A 185 -2.03 -20.21 -6.08
N ALA A 186 -2.58 -20.18 -4.86
CA ALA A 186 -3.77 -19.39 -4.55
C ALA A 186 -3.41 -17.91 -4.39
N ILE A 187 -4.19 -17.01 -5.01
CA ILE A 187 -3.96 -15.55 -4.98
C ILE A 187 -5.23 -14.77 -4.67
N ASN A 188 -5.12 -13.53 -4.23
CA ASN A 188 -6.28 -12.63 -4.19
C ASN A 188 -6.86 -12.45 -5.61
N SER A 189 -8.16 -12.17 -5.71
CA SER A 189 -8.75 -11.64 -6.93
C SER A 189 -9.58 -10.39 -6.63
N PRO A 190 -9.21 -9.24 -7.20
CA PRO A 190 -8.04 -9.00 -8.06
C PRO A 190 -6.71 -9.01 -7.26
N CYS A 191 -5.57 -9.23 -7.92
CA CYS A 191 -4.22 -9.12 -7.33
C CYS A 191 -3.28 -8.22 -8.13
N PHE A 192 -2.18 -7.77 -7.50
CA PHE A 192 -1.15 -7.00 -8.18
C PHE A 192 -0.61 -7.72 -9.42
N SER A 193 -0.66 -7.07 -10.58
CA SER A 193 -0.21 -7.59 -11.87
C SER A 193 1.24 -8.08 -11.89
N GLY A 194 2.12 -7.50 -11.06
CA GLY A 194 3.50 -7.98 -10.93
C GLY A 194 3.61 -9.37 -10.32
N LEU A 195 2.65 -9.80 -9.49
CA LEU A 195 2.59 -11.16 -8.97
C LEU A 195 2.16 -12.15 -10.05
N LEU A 196 1.17 -11.80 -10.88
CA LEU A 196 0.78 -12.61 -12.04
C LEU A 196 1.95 -12.81 -13.01
N ASN A 197 2.67 -11.72 -13.33
CA ASN A 197 3.86 -11.80 -14.16
C ASN A 197 4.94 -12.70 -13.54
N LEU A 198 5.20 -12.56 -12.23
CA LEU A 198 6.16 -13.40 -11.52
C LEU A 198 5.77 -14.89 -11.57
N LEU A 199 4.52 -15.22 -11.28
CA LEU A 199 4.00 -16.59 -11.31
C LEU A 199 4.09 -17.19 -12.73
N SER A 200 3.78 -16.39 -13.76
CA SER A 200 3.91 -16.77 -15.16
C SER A 200 5.36 -17.10 -15.54
N VAL A 201 6.31 -16.22 -15.24
CA VAL A 201 7.75 -16.43 -15.51
C VAL A 201 8.31 -17.63 -14.72
N MET A 202 7.77 -17.88 -13.52
CA MET A 202 8.15 -19.04 -12.72
C MET A 202 7.46 -20.34 -13.16
N ASN A 203 6.58 -20.34 -14.16
CA ASN A 203 5.78 -21.50 -14.56
C ASN A 203 4.93 -22.07 -13.41
N ARG A 204 4.25 -21.21 -12.65
CA ARG A 204 3.22 -21.60 -11.67
C ARG A 204 1.84 -21.39 -12.29
N THR A 205 0.92 -22.29 -12.00
CA THR A 205 -0.50 -22.05 -12.32
C THR A 205 -1.14 -21.30 -11.16
N VAL A 206 -2.25 -20.60 -11.42
CA VAL A 206 -2.92 -19.81 -10.38
C VAL A 206 -4.34 -20.27 -10.17
N VAL A 207 -4.82 -20.11 -8.94
CA VAL A 207 -6.24 -20.11 -8.63
C VAL A 207 -6.58 -18.83 -7.89
N GLU A 208 -7.54 -18.11 -8.42
CA GLU A 208 -7.99 -16.84 -7.88
C GLU A 208 -9.03 -17.06 -6.78
N ILE A 209 -8.78 -16.50 -5.59
CA ILE A 209 -9.70 -16.50 -4.46
C ILE A 209 -10.39 -15.14 -4.40
N PRO A 210 -11.74 -15.07 -4.49
CA PRO A 210 -12.46 -13.80 -4.44
C PRO A 210 -12.10 -12.96 -3.22
N SER A 211 -11.73 -11.70 -3.45
CA SER A 211 -11.42 -10.72 -2.41
C SER A 211 -12.39 -9.55 -2.54
N THR A 212 -13.33 -9.43 -1.60
CA THR A 212 -14.39 -8.42 -1.61
C THR A 212 -14.24 -7.45 -0.44
N THR A 213 -15.19 -6.53 -0.28
CA THR A 213 -15.27 -5.67 0.90
C THR A 213 -15.47 -6.46 2.20
N GLN A 214 -15.96 -7.70 2.13
CA GLN A 214 -16.11 -8.62 3.27
C GLN A 214 -14.82 -9.40 3.57
N GLY A 215 -13.78 -9.25 2.75
CA GLY A 215 -12.52 -9.98 2.86
C GLY A 215 -12.37 -11.08 1.82
N LEU A 216 -11.44 -11.99 2.09
CA LEU A 216 -11.09 -13.10 1.23
C LEU A 216 -12.11 -14.24 1.44
N ASP A 217 -12.46 -14.96 0.38
CA ASP A 217 -13.25 -16.19 0.50
C ASP A 217 -12.38 -17.33 1.07
N LEU A 218 -12.24 -17.32 2.40
CA LEU A 218 -11.44 -18.28 3.14
C LEU A 218 -12.08 -19.68 3.16
N ASP A 219 -13.38 -19.80 2.89
CA ASP A 219 -14.06 -21.08 2.77
C ASP A 219 -13.62 -21.79 1.48
N GLN A 220 -13.61 -21.10 0.34
CA GLN A 220 -13.08 -21.63 -0.91
C GLN A 220 -11.59 -21.97 -0.79
N LEU A 221 -10.80 -21.10 -0.17
CA LEU A 221 -9.37 -21.39 0.06
C LEU A 221 -9.18 -22.67 0.88
N GLU A 222 -9.87 -22.80 2.00
CA GLU A 222 -9.73 -23.97 2.88
C GLU A 222 -10.16 -25.27 2.18
N GLN A 223 -11.23 -25.24 1.37
CA GLN A 223 -11.65 -26.39 0.57
C GLN A 223 -10.58 -26.82 -0.44
N LEU A 224 -9.98 -25.86 -1.16
CA LEU A 224 -8.91 -26.14 -2.13
C LEU A 224 -7.66 -26.71 -1.45
N ILE A 225 -7.33 -26.25 -0.24
CA ILE A 225 -6.23 -26.81 0.57
C ILE A 225 -6.53 -28.25 0.97
N GLN A 226 -7.74 -28.53 1.49
CA GLN A 226 -8.15 -29.87 1.91
C GLN A 226 -8.14 -30.88 0.75
N GLN A 227 -8.48 -30.43 -0.46
CA GLN A 227 -8.45 -31.25 -1.68
C GLN A 227 -7.03 -31.49 -2.21
N GLY A 228 -6.02 -30.78 -1.70
CA GLY A 228 -4.66 -30.80 -2.23
C GLY A 228 -4.53 -30.09 -3.59
N THR A 229 -5.52 -29.28 -3.97
CA THR A 229 -5.55 -28.56 -5.24
C THR A 229 -4.48 -27.48 -5.30
N VAL A 230 -4.20 -26.83 -4.17
CA VAL A 230 -3.21 -25.73 -4.06
C VAL A 230 -2.01 -26.12 -3.21
N GLN A 231 -0.82 -25.66 -3.60
CA GLN A 231 0.43 -25.97 -2.89
C GLN A 231 0.96 -24.80 -2.06
N ALA A 232 0.61 -23.56 -2.43
CA ALA A 232 0.95 -22.37 -1.66
C ALA A 232 -0.08 -21.25 -1.85
N GLY A 233 -0.16 -20.35 -0.88
CA GLY A 233 -0.91 -19.09 -1.00
C GLY A 233 0.04 -17.92 -1.20
N LEU A 234 -0.34 -16.95 -2.02
CA LEU A 234 0.34 -15.66 -2.19
C LEU A 234 -0.70 -14.55 -2.08
N PHE A 235 -0.73 -13.90 -0.92
CA PHE A 235 -1.76 -12.92 -0.60
C PHE A 235 -1.15 -11.59 -0.15
N SER A 236 -1.80 -10.50 -0.52
CA SER A 236 -1.68 -9.24 0.22
C SER A 236 -2.84 -9.17 1.21
N THR A 237 -2.58 -8.73 2.44
CA THR A 237 -3.63 -8.62 3.46
C THR A 237 -3.87 -7.18 3.91
N THR A 238 -2.96 -6.28 3.57
CA THR A 238 -2.94 -4.88 4.00
C THR A 238 -2.84 -3.93 2.80
N HIS A 239 -3.80 -3.01 2.67
CA HIS A 239 -3.86 -2.00 1.60
C HIS A 239 -3.70 -2.58 0.18
N ILE A 240 -4.35 -3.72 -0.08
CA ILE A 240 -4.19 -4.61 -1.24
C ILE A 240 -4.18 -3.84 -2.56
N ASN A 241 -3.14 -4.01 -3.38
CA ASN A 241 -3.14 -3.52 -4.76
C ASN A 241 -3.88 -4.55 -5.64
N PRO A 242 -4.99 -4.20 -6.31
CA PRO A 242 -5.39 -2.84 -6.69
C PRO A 242 -6.49 -2.16 -5.86
N GLN A 243 -7.16 -2.88 -4.97
CA GLN A 243 -8.40 -2.42 -4.35
C GLN A 243 -8.21 -1.32 -3.28
N GLY A 244 -7.04 -1.24 -2.63
CA GLY A 244 -6.80 -0.38 -1.46
C GLY A 244 -7.45 -0.88 -0.16
N LEU A 245 -8.00 -2.10 -0.17
CA LEU A 245 -8.68 -2.74 0.96
C LEU A 245 -7.68 -3.36 1.94
N THR A 246 -8.08 -3.51 3.19
CA THR A 246 -7.34 -4.25 4.22
C THR A 246 -8.27 -5.32 4.77
N LEU A 247 -7.78 -6.56 4.86
CA LEU A 247 -8.53 -7.64 5.50
C LEU A 247 -8.76 -7.31 6.98
N THR A 248 -9.94 -7.67 7.50
CA THR A 248 -10.24 -7.48 8.93
C THR A 248 -9.31 -8.33 9.81
N VAL A 249 -9.29 -8.02 11.11
CA VAL A 249 -8.52 -8.79 12.09
C VAL A 249 -8.99 -10.25 12.10
N GLU A 250 -10.30 -10.48 12.04
CA GLU A 250 -10.91 -11.81 12.03
C GLU A 250 -10.49 -12.60 10.79
N GLN A 251 -10.47 -11.96 9.62
CA GLN A 251 -10.00 -12.54 8.36
C GLN A 251 -8.51 -12.94 8.45
N LYS A 252 -7.65 -12.06 8.98
CA LYS A 252 -6.21 -12.33 9.15
C LYS A 252 -5.95 -13.45 10.17
N GLN A 253 -6.70 -13.48 11.26
CA GLN A 253 -6.66 -14.57 12.25
C GLN A 253 -7.11 -15.90 11.64
N ARG A 254 -8.19 -15.90 10.87
CA ARG A 254 -8.70 -17.10 10.20
C ARG A 254 -7.70 -17.60 9.16
N LEU A 255 -7.10 -16.71 8.37
CA LEU A 255 -6.04 -17.07 7.41
C LEU A 255 -4.84 -17.72 8.10
N ALA A 256 -4.36 -17.15 9.22
CA ALA A 256 -3.29 -17.73 10.02
C ALA A 256 -3.67 -19.08 10.64
N LYS A 257 -4.92 -19.21 11.12
CA LYS A 257 -5.44 -20.48 11.62
C LYS A 257 -5.44 -21.57 10.54
N ILE A 258 -5.90 -21.26 9.33
CA ILE A 258 -5.87 -22.18 8.18
C ILE A 258 -4.42 -22.57 7.88
N ALA A 259 -3.51 -21.61 7.76
CA ALA A 259 -2.09 -21.88 7.52
C ALA A 259 -1.50 -22.85 8.56
N ASN A 260 -1.74 -22.58 9.86
CA ASN A 260 -1.23 -23.40 10.95
C ASN A 260 -1.88 -24.78 11.08
N GLN A 261 -3.18 -24.89 10.75
CA GLN A 261 -3.92 -26.14 10.83
C GLN A 261 -3.46 -27.14 9.77
N TYR A 262 -3.23 -26.67 8.54
CA TYR A 262 -2.84 -27.54 7.43
C TYR A 262 -1.33 -27.52 7.14
N GLN A 263 -0.55 -26.77 7.93
CA GLN A 263 0.87 -26.49 7.64
C GLN A 263 1.05 -25.99 6.20
N PHE A 264 0.12 -25.14 5.75
CA PHE A 264 0.04 -24.65 4.39
C PHE A 264 0.88 -23.37 4.24
N PRO A 265 1.87 -23.33 3.34
CA PRO A 265 2.72 -22.15 3.18
C PRO A 265 1.92 -20.98 2.60
N ILE A 266 1.94 -19.86 3.30
CA ILE A 266 1.35 -18.60 2.82
C ILE A 266 2.45 -17.54 2.72
N ILE A 267 2.56 -16.92 1.56
CA ILE A 267 3.43 -15.79 1.30
C ILE A 267 2.58 -14.54 1.41
N GLU A 268 2.92 -13.66 2.34
CA GLU A 268 2.23 -12.40 2.59
C GLU A 268 3.04 -11.24 1.98
N ASP A 269 2.57 -10.69 0.85
CA ASP A 269 3.14 -9.48 0.21
C ASP A 269 2.51 -8.22 0.80
N ASP A 270 3.22 -7.62 1.75
CA ASP A 270 2.75 -6.50 2.56
C ASP A 270 3.61 -5.24 2.34
N VAL A 271 3.92 -4.95 1.07
CA VAL A 271 4.73 -3.79 0.67
C VAL A 271 4.11 -2.43 1.03
N TYR A 272 2.80 -2.36 1.25
CA TYR A 272 2.09 -1.15 1.68
C TYR A 272 1.79 -1.10 3.17
N PHE A 273 2.20 -2.09 3.95
CA PHE A 273 1.90 -2.22 5.38
C PHE A 273 2.01 -0.90 6.16
N GLU A 274 3.10 -0.15 5.96
CA GLU A 274 3.36 1.09 6.69
C GLU A 274 2.70 2.33 6.09
N LEU A 275 1.73 2.21 5.18
CA LEU A 275 1.08 3.32 4.48
C LEU A 275 -0.41 3.48 4.84
N GLY A 276 -0.81 3.05 6.03
CA GLY A 276 -2.18 3.26 6.52
C GLY A 276 -2.56 4.74 6.61
N HIS A 277 -3.80 5.04 6.21
CA HIS A 277 -4.39 6.39 6.31
C HIS A 277 -5.05 6.63 7.68
N SER A 278 -5.36 5.56 8.42
CA SER A 278 -5.89 5.60 9.78
C SER A 278 -4.79 5.79 10.85
N SER A 279 -5.22 6.23 12.04
CA SER A 279 -4.37 6.31 13.23
C SER A 279 -3.93 4.93 13.73
N SER A 280 -4.80 3.92 13.63
CA SER A 280 -4.47 2.52 13.88
C SER A 280 -3.76 1.91 12.67
N GLN A 281 -2.65 1.22 12.92
CA GLN A 281 -1.98 0.42 11.89
C GLN A 281 -2.48 -1.02 11.99
N PRO A 282 -3.00 -1.61 10.90
CA PRO A 282 -3.36 -3.02 10.92
C PRO A 282 -2.09 -3.87 11.12
N LEU A 283 -2.22 -5.00 11.79
CA LEU A 283 -1.16 -6.01 11.89
C LEU A 283 -1.23 -6.97 10.69
N PRO A 284 -0.11 -7.56 10.23
CA PRO A 284 -0.13 -8.53 9.14
C PRO A 284 -0.74 -9.86 9.63
N ALA A 285 -1.19 -10.73 8.73
CA ALA A 285 -1.65 -12.07 9.09
C ALA A 285 -0.57 -12.89 9.80
N LYS A 286 0.71 -12.68 9.42
CA LYS A 286 1.86 -13.26 10.13
C LYS A 286 1.86 -12.99 11.65
N TYR A 287 1.24 -11.91 12.13
CA TYR A 287 1.18 -11.65 13.57
C TYR A 287 0.47 -12.78 14.35
N TRP A 288 -0.50 -13.45 13.73
CA TRP A 288 -1.24 -14.56 14.34
C TRP A 288 -0.68 -15.94 14.00
N ASP A 289 0.38 -16.01 13.20
CA ASP A 289 1.07 -17.25 12.85
C ASP A 289 1.88 -17.78 14.04
N LYS A 290 1.57 -18.99 14.49
CA LYS A 290 2.24 -19.63 15.63
C LYS A 290 3.29 -20.66 15.23
N HIS A 291 3.18 -21.24 14.04
CA HIS A 291 4.02 -22.36 13.60
C HIS A 291 5.04 -21.95 12.52
N GLY A 292 5.01 -20.68 12.08
CA GLY A 292 5.93 -20.16 11.07
C GLY A 292 5.50 -20.50 9.65
N ASP A 293 4.21 -20.72 9.40
CA ASP A 293 3.63 -21.05 8.08
C ASP A 293 3.42 -19.84 7.18
N ILE A 294 3.45 -18.63 7.73
CA ILE A 294 3.29 -17.38 6.98
C ILE A 294 4.66 -16.72 6.78
N ILE A 295 5.07 -16.57 5.54
CA ILE A 295 6.27 -15.87 5.09
C ILE A 295 5.90 -14.42 4.78
N TRP A 296 6.31 -13.48 5.63
CA TRP A 296 5.99 -12.06 5.45
C TRP A 296 7.08 -11.34 4.68
N CYS A 297 6.69 -10.68 3.58
CA CYS A 297 7.56 -9.92 2.70
C CYS A 297 7.17 -8.45 2.73
N SER A 298 8.14 -7.55 2.86
CA SER A 298 7.89 -6.11 2.77
C SER A 298 9.11 -5.34 2.27
N SER A 299 8.96 -4.04 2.02
CA SER A 299 10.08 -3.21 1.55
C SER A 299 9.87 -1.71 1.74
N VAL A 300 10.97 -0.95 1.62
CA VAL A 300 10.92 0.53 1.60
C VAL A 300 10.57 1.10 0.22
N SER A 301 10.25 0.24 -0.76
CA SER A 301 10.05 0.68 -2.15
C SER A 301 8.88 1.65 -2.33
N LYS A 302 7.91 1.60 -1.40
CA LYS A 302 6.69 2.40 -1.44
C LYS A 302 6.65 3.46 -0.35
N THR A 303 7.40 3.27 0.74
CA THR A 303 7.51 4.23 1.84
C THR A 303 8.61 5.26 1.64
N LEU A 304 9.71 4.91 0.95
CA LEU A 304 10.86 5.80 0.71
C LEU A 304 11.22 6.00 -0.74
N SER A 305 11.53 4.93 -1.48
CA SER A 305 11.90 5.05 -2.89
C SER A 305 12.11 3.67 -3.51
N ALA A 306 11.49 3.44 -4.66
CA ALA A 306 11.69 2.25 -5.45
C ALA A 306 13.14 2.09 -5.93
N GLY A 307 13.91 3.18 -6.05
CA GLY A 307 15.30 3.16 -6.51
C GLY A 307 16.29 2.51 -5.53
N TYR A 308 15.96 2.44 -4.24
CA TYR A 308 16.83 1.78 -3.25
C TYR A 308 16.82 0.25 -3.36
N ARG A 309 15.77 -0.32 -3.97
CA ARG A 309 15.60 -1.77 -4.15
C ARG A 309 15.93 -2.57 -2.89
N LEU A 310 15.40 -2.13 -1.75
CA LEU A 310 15.68 -2.74 -0.45
C LEU A 310 14.39 -3.24 0.20
N GLY A 311 14.36 -4.53 0.51
CA GLY A 311 13.25 -5.20 1.17
C GLY A 311 13.74 -6.24 2.18
N TRP A 312 12.80 -6.99 2.73
CA TRP A 312 13.09 -8.04 3.71
C TRP A 312 11.99 -9.08 3.77
N CYS A 313 12.32 -10.19 4.42
CA CYS A 313 11.46 -11.34 4.63
C CYS A 313 11.59 -11.83 6.07
N LEU A 314 10.47 -12.23 6.68
CA LEU A 314 10.43 -13.09 7.86
C LEU A 314 9.96 -14.50 7.45
N PRO A 315 10.89 -15.42 7.10
CA PRO A 315 10.54 -16.71 6.50
C PRO A 315 9.82 -17.70 7.44
N GLY A 316 9.83 -17.47 8.76
CA GLY A 316 9.25 -18.44 9.70
C GLY A 316 10.00 -19.77 9.68
N ARG A 317 9.28 -20.89 9.58
CA ARG A 317 9.89 -22.23 9.56
C ARG A 317 10.73 -22.48 8.31
N PHE A 318 10.55 -21.67 7.27
CA PHE A 318 11.26 -21.77 5.99
C PHE A 318 12.62 -21.04 5.99
N PHE A 319 13.10 -20.55 7.14
CA PHE A 319 14.31 -19.71 7.23
C PHE A 319 15.54 -20.35 6.57
N ASN A 320 15.84 -21.61 6.87
CA ASN A 320 17.02 -22.27 6.34
C ASN A 320 16.93 -22.44 4.82
N ASP A 321 15.79 -22.92 4.31
CA ASP A 321 15.59 -23.11 2.87
C ASP A 321 15.63 -21.78 2.12
N PHE A 322 15.01 -20.74 2.69
CA PHE A 322 15.06 -19.38 2.15
C PHE A 322 16.50 -18.88 2.07
N LEU A 323 17.30 -19.05 3.13
CA LEU A 323 18.69 -18.63 3.15
C LEU A 323 19.53 -19.45 2.16
N GLN A 324 19.28 -20.75 2.01
CA GLN A 324 19.95 -21.59 1.01
C GLN A 324 19.64 -21.14 -0.42
N GLN A 325 18.37 -20.84 -0.74
CA GLN A 325 18.01 -20.29 -2.05
C GLN A 325 18.72 -18.95 -2.31
N ARG A 326 18.84 -18.10 -1.29
CA ARG A 326 19.60 -16.84 -1.38
C ARG A 326 21.08 -17.09 -1.69
N ILE A 327 21.74 -18.08 -1.06
CA ILE A 327 23.14 -18.43 -1.34
C ILE A 327 23.32 -18.81 -2.82
N LEU A 328 22.37 -19.56 -3.39
CA LEU A 328 22.44 -20.05 -4.77
C LEU A 328 22.14 -18.95 -5.80
N ASN A 329 21.19 -18.05 -5.50
CA ASN A 329 20.61 -17.13 -6.48
C ASN A 329 21.01 -15.65 -6.30
N SER A 330 21.57 -15.27 -5.15
CA SER A 330 21.90 -13.88 -4.82
C SER A 330 23.22 -13.77 -4.04
N HIS A 331 24.19 -13.05 -4.59
CA HIS A 331 25.48 -12.76 -3.94
C HIS A 331 25.39 -11.66 -2.86
N GLY A 332 24.32 -11.67 -2.05
CA GLY A 332 24.01 -10.65 -1.05
C GLY A 332 23.18 -9.47 -1.58
N VAL A 333 22.86 -8.53 -0.69
CA VAL A 333 22.18 -7.26 -1.00
C VAL A 333 23.18 -6.13 -0.81
N ASN A 334 23.04 -5.04 -1.56
CA ASN A 334 24.02 -3.95 -1.52
C ASN A 334 24.15 -3.34 -0.10
N THR A 335 25.34 -3.42 0.49
CA THR A 335 25.61 -2.96 1.88
C THR A 335 25.44 -1.44 2.06
N PRO A 336 25.85 -0.57 1.11
CA PRO A 336 25.65 0.88 1.24
C PRO A 336 24.19 1.32 1.43
N ALA A 337 23.23 0.76 0.67
CA ALA A 337 21.82 1.09 0.88
C ALA A 337 21.33 0.56 2.23
N GLN A 338 21.72 -0.65 2.61
CA GLN A 338 21.33 -1.23 3.90
C GLN A 338 21.76 -0.33 5.06
N MET A 339 23.02 0.11 5.08
CA MET A 339 23.53 0.99 6.13
C MET A 339 22.90 2.39 6.08
N THR A 340 22.61 2.90 4.88
CA THR A 340 21.91 4.19 4.72
C THR A 340 20.52 4.14 5.35
N ILE A 341 19.78 3.06 5.11
CA ILE A 341 18.43 2.89 5.66
C ILE A 341 18.48 2.56 7.16
N ALA A 342 19.46 1.77 7.62
CA ALA A 342 19.68 1.52 9.04
C ALA A 342 19.93 2.83 9.82
N ASP A 343 20.80 3.72 9.30
CA ASP A 343 21.03 5.04 9.90
C ASP A 343 19.76 5.90 9.91
N LEU A 344 19.01 5.95 8.79
CA LEU A 344 17.76 6.72 8.69
C LEU A 344 16.67 6.23 9.66
N ILE A 345 16.61 4.93 9.91
CA ILE A 345 15.71 4.34 10.92
C ILE A 345 16.20 4.68 12.32
N GLY A 346 17.47 4.40 12.62
CA GLY A 346 18.06 4.58 13.95
C GLY A 346 18.04 6.02 14.45
N ASN A 347 18.18 7.00 13.55
CA ASN A 347 18.10 8.42 13.91
C ASN A 347 16.66 8.99 13.93
N GLY A 348 15.64 8.15 13.71
CA GLY A 348 14.22 8.50 13.79
C GLY A 348 13.66 9.28 12.59
N GLN A 349 14.47 9.55 11.56
CA GLN A 349 14.02 10.28 10.38
C GLN A 349 13.04 9.47 9.54
N TYR A 350 13.18 8.14 9.50
CA TYR A 350 12.21 7.27 8.84
C TYR A 350 10.81 7.39 9.45
N LEU A 351 10.71 7.29 10.78
CA LEU A 351 9.43 7.43 11.49
C LEU A 351 8.82 8.83 11.34
N LYS A 352 9.65 9.87 11.26
CA LYS A 352 9.18 11.23 10.97
C LYS A 352 8.61 11.32 9.55
N HIS A 353 9.32 10.78 8.57
CA HIS A 353 8.90 10.71 7.18
C HIS A 353 7.58 9.93 7.01
N LEU A 354 7.47 8.75 7.59
CA LEU A 354 6.25 7.94 7.55
C LEU A 354 5.01 8.70 8.03
N ARG A 355 5.14 9.47 9.12
CA ARG A 355 4.02 10.30 9.61
C ARG A 355 3.62 11.38 8.61
N GLN A 356 4.59 11.99 7.94
CA GLN A 356 4.33 13.00 6.93
C GLN A 356 3.69 12.37 5.68
N ILE A 357 4.25 11.27 5.18
CA ILE A 357 3.77 10.65 3.95
C ILE A 357 2.36 10.07 4.10
N ARG A 358 2.03 9.46 5.25
CA ARG A 358 0.66 8.97 5.53
C ARG A 358 -0.36 10.11 5.52
N SER A 359 -0.02 11.25 6.12
CA SER A 359 -0.89 12.44 6.12
C SER A 359 -1.09 12.99 4.70
N GLN A 360 -0.02 13.05 3.89
CA GLN A 360 -0.12 13.50 2.50
C GLN A 360 -0.95 12.52 1.64
N LEU A 361 -0.74 11.21 1.81
CA LEU A 361 -1.50 10.19 1.08
C LEU A 361 -2.98 10.17 1.45
N LEU A 362 -3.32 10.42 2.72
CA LEU A 362 -4.71 10.60 3.14
C LEU A 362 -5.32 11.84 2.45
N ALA A 363 -4.63 12.97 2.45
CA ALA A 363 -5.11 14.18 1.78
C ALA A 363 -5.30 13.96 0.27
N HIS A 364 -4.36 13.27 -0.39
CA HIS A 364 -4.51 12.88 -1.78
C HIS A 364 -5.73 11.97 -1.95
N ALA A 365 -5.87 10.91 -1.16
CA ALA A 365 -6.99 9.97 -1.28
C ALA A 365 -8.35 10.70 -1.22
N THR A 366 -8.55 11.57 -0.23
CA THR A 366 -9.74 12.40 -0.12
C THR A 366 -9.92 13.30 -1.34
N GLY A 367 -8.86 13.97 -1.79
CA GLY A 367 -8.89 14.86 -2.95
C GLY A 367 -9.29 14.14 -4.25
N TYR A 368 -8.69 12.99 -4.54
CA TYR A 368 -9.05 12.18 -5.72
C TYR A 368 -10.50 11.71 -5.65
N GLN A 369 -10.92 11.13 -4.52
CA GLN A 369 -12.29 10.64 -4.34
C GLN A 369 -13.32 11.76 -4.53
N GLN A 370 -13.11 12.93 -3.91
CA GLN A 370 -14.00 14.08 -4.07
C GLN A 370 -14.03 14.56 -5.52
N TYR A 371 -12.86 14.66 -6.16
CA TYR A 371 -12.75 15.15 -7.51
C TYR A 371 -13.45 14.24 -8.53
N LEU A 372 -13.19 12.93 -8.43
CA LEU A 372 -13.77 11.91 -9.30
C LEU A 372 -15.29 11.83 -9.11
N LYS A 373 -15.77 11.87 -7.86
CA LYS A 373 -17.22 11.87 -7.57
C LYS A 373 -17.97 13.04 -8.24
N GLN A 374 -17.33 14.20 -8.37
CA GLN A 374 -17.95 15.37 -9.00
C GLN A 374 -18.00 15.29 -10.54
N LYS A 375 -17.08 14.52 -11.15
CA LYS A 375 -16.81 14.57 -12.59
C LYS A 375 -17.20 13.29 -13.33
N LEU A 376 -17.20 12.15 -12.65
CA LEU A 376 -17.61 10.87 -13.20
C LEU A 376 -19.13 10.64 -13.05
N PRO A 377 -19.70 9.71 -13.83
CA PRO A 377 -21.10 9.33 -13.72
C PRO A 377 -21.50 8.93 -12.28
N LYS A 378 -22.75 9.23 -11.89
CA LYS A 378 -23.26 8.98 -10.52
C LYS A 378 -23.22 7.50 -10.10
N ASN A 379 -23.26 6.57 -11.03
CA ASN A 379 -23.17 5.13 -10.80
C ASN A 379 -21.73 4.60 -10.75
N THR A 380 -20.72 5.49 -10.81
CA THR A 380 -19.32 5.13 -10.58
C THR A 380 -19.14 4.69 -9.13
N GLN A 381 -18.60 3.50 -8.95
CA GLN A 381 -18.22 2.97 -7.65
C GLN A 381 -16.71 3.11 -7.47
N MET A 382 -16.29 3.42 -6.24
CA MET A 382 -14.89 3.62 -5.89
C MET A 382 -14.58 2.88 -4.60
N SER A 383 -13.37 2.35 -4.50
CA SER A 383 -12.97 1.65 -3.28
C SER A 383 -12.78 2.60 -2.11
N HIS A 384 -13.13 2.10 -0.93
CA HIS A 384 -12.78 2.77 0.32
C HIS A 384 -11.33 2.44 0.66
N VAL A 385 -10.44 3.39 0.42
CA VAL A 385 -9.00 3.21 0.59
C VAL A 385 -8.64 3.40 2.06
N SER A 386 -8.24 2.31 2.71
CA SER A 386 -7.79 2.32 4.13
C SER A 386 -6.32 2.74 4.28
N GLY A 387 -5.58 2.77 3.16
CA GLY A 387 -4.15 3.07 3.11
C GLY A 387 -3.55 2.78 1.74
N GLY A 388 -2.24 2.93 1.63
CA GLY A 388 -1.53 2.82 0.37
C GLY A 388 -1.70 4.07 -0.50
N MET A 389 -1.67 3.88 -1.82
CA MET A 389 -1.66 4.96 -2.81
C MET A 389 -2.42 4.61 -4.10
N VAL A 390 -3.34 3.65 -4.04
CA VAL A 390 -4.10 3.20 -5.22
C VAL A 390 -5.60 3.33 -4.98
N LEU A 391 -6.34 3.65 -6.04
CA LEU A 391 -7.79 3.72 -6.04
C LEU A 391 -8.35 2.84 -7.15
N TRP A 392 -9.30 1.99 -6.78
CA TRP A 392 -10.05 1.17 -7.73
C TRP A 392 -11.36 1.86 -8.07
N LEU A 393 -11.65 1.97 -9.36
CA LEU A 393 -12.92 2.48 -9.86
C LEU A 393 -13.61 1.38 -10.66
N GLN A 394 -14.92 1.28 -10.50
CA GLN A 394 -15.80 0.51 -11.36
C GLN A 394 -16.82 1.46 -11.99
N ILE A 395 -16.88 1.46 -13.32
CA ILE A 395 -17.73 2.36 -14.10
C ILE A 395 -18.60 1.52 -15.03
N PRO A 396 -19.88 1.27 -14.70
CA PRO A 396 -20.74 0.43 -15.52
C PRO A 396 -20.82 0.91 -16.97
N GLY A 397 -20.66 -0.03 -17.91
CA GLY A 397 -20.65 0.24 -19.36
C GLY A 397 -19.28 0.66 -19.92
N LEU A 398 -18.26 0.80 -19.07
CA LEU A 398 -16.89 1.06 -19.51
C LEU A 398 -16.25 -0.22 -20.07
N ASN A 399 -15.43 -0.06 -21.11
CA ASN A 399 -14.42 -1.02 -21.53
C ASN A 399 -13.03 -0.40 -21.25
N SER A 400 -12.45 -0.78 -20.11
CA SER A 400 -11.17 -0.23 -19.63
C SER A 400 -9.99 -0.60 -20.53
N ASP A 401 -10.03 -1.75 -21.19
CA ASP A 401 -9.01 -2.19 -22.15
C ASP A 401 -8.97 -1.28 -23.38
N GLN A 402 -10.13 -1.03 -23.99
CA GLN A 402 -10.27 -0.10 -25.12
C GLN A 402 -9.95 1.33 -24.70
N LEU A 403 -10.33 1.73 -23.49
CA LEU A 403 -9.98 3.03 -22.93
C LEU A 403 -8.47 3.18 -22.82
N ALA A 404 -7.76 2.17 -22.31
CA ALA A 404 -6.31 2.18 -22.16
C ALA A 404 -5.59 2.39 -23.51
N ILE A 405 -6.06 1.76 -24.58
CA ILE A 405 -5.52 1.98 -25.94
C ILE A 405 -5.69 3.44 -26.36
N THR A 406 -6.88 4.01 -26.18
CA THR A 406 -7.16 5.41 -26.58
C THR A 406 -6.43 6.44 -25.69
N ALA A 407 -6.28 6.14 -24.41
CA ALA A 407 -5.58 6.96 -23.43
C ALA A 407 -4.08 7.00 -23.72
N LYS A 408 -3.48 5.84 -24.04
CA LYS A 408 -2.07 5.73 -24.42
C LYS A 408 -1.73 6.60 -25.63
N ALA A 409 -2.59 6.66 -26.64
CA ALA A 409 -2.41 7.54 -27.81
C ALA A 409 -2.36 9.04 -27.46
N LYS A 410 -2.83 9.43 -26.27
CA LYS A 410 -2.79 10.80 -25.73
C LYS A 410 -1.74 10.98 -24.62
N GLY A 411 -0.89 9.99 -24.36
CA GLY A 411 0.10 10.02 -23.27
C GLY A 411 -0.53 9.98 -21.86
N ILE A 412 -1.73 9.41 -21.75
CA ILE A 412 -2.43 9.21 -20.47
C ILE A 412 -2.29 7.74 -20.09
N GLU A 413 -1.82 7.49 -18.87
CA GLU A 413 -1.51 6.14 -18.44
C GLU A 413 -2.27 5.80 -17.15
N PHE A 414 -3.05 4.72 -17.18
CA PHE A 414 -3.64 4.09 -16.01
C PHE A 414 -3.55 2.57 -16.21
N VAL A 415 -4.00 1.78 -15.25
CA VAL A 415 -4.00 0.31 -15.42
C VAL A 415 -5.43 -0.22 -15.50
N PRO A 416 -5.83 -0.89 -16.60
CA PRO A 416 -7.17 -1.46 -16.75
C PRO A 416 -7.40 -2.60 -15.77
N GLY A 417 -8.66 -2.86 -15.42
CA GLY A 417 -9.02 -3.83 -14.40
C GLY A 417 -8.65 -5.27 -14.76
N SER A 418 -8.71 -5.59 -16.05
CA SER A 418 -8.29 -6.87 -16.64
C SER A 418 -6.84 -7.25 -16.28
N SER A 419 -5.96 -6.28 -16.05
CA SER A 419 -4.54 -6.53 -15.73
C SER A 419 -4.32 -7.15 -14.34
N PHE A 420 -5.36 -7.22 -13.50
CA PHE A 420 -5.28 -7.70 -12.12
C PHE A 420 -5.98 -9.05 -11.91
N THR A 421 -6.31 -9.75 -13.00
CA THR A 421 -6.95 -11.07 -12.99
C THR A 421 -6.51 -11.88 -14.21
N THR A 422 -6.65 -13.19 -14.11
CA THR A 422 -6.55 -14.18 -15.19
C THR A 422 -7.92 -14.58 -15.73
N LEU A 423 -9.00 -14.12 -15.11
CA LEU A 423 -10.38 -14.40 -15.48
C LEU A 423 -10.93 -13.28 -16.38
N ALA A 424 -12.05 -13.54 -17.05
CA ALA A 424 -12.81 -12.53 -17.81
C ALA A 424 -13.62 -11.63 -16.86
N LEU A 425 -12.93 -10.96 -15.93
CA LEU A 425 -13.49 -10.07 -14.91
C LEU A 425 -12.93 -8.66 -15.04
N TYR A 426 -13.60 -7.69 -14.40
CA TYR A 426 -13.10 -6.32 -14.20
C TYR A 426 -12.90 -5.48 -15.48
N HIS A 427 -13.54 -5.83 -16.60
CA HIS A 427 -13.44 -5.05 -17.85
C HIS A 427 -13.98 -3.62 -17.70
N ASP A 428 -14.92 -3.40 -16.78
CA ASP A 428 -15.51 -2.11 -16.43
C ASP A 428 -14.76 -1.39 -15.30
N CYS A 429 -13.63 -1.95 -14.84
CA CYS A 429 -12.85 -1.41 -13.74
C CYS A 429 -11.53 -0.82 -14.22
N LEU A 430 -10.98 0.12 -13.46
CA LEU A 430 -9.63 0.63 -13.65
C LEU A 430 -8.97 1.04 -12.33
N ARG A 431 -7.64 1.01 -12.30
CA ARG A 431 -6.83 1.40 -11.15
C ARG A 431 -6.00 2.64 -11.46
N ILE A 432 -6.16 3.67 -10.63
CA ILE A 432 -5.30 4.85 -10.66
C ILE A 432 -4.39 4.92 -9.43
N ASN A 433 -3.24 5.55 -9.60
CA ASN A 433 -2.34 5.93 -8.51
C ASN A 433 -2.73 7.31 -7.95
N MET A 434 -2.78 7.40 -6.62
CA MET A 434 -3.06 8.62 -5.85
C MET A 434 -1.81 9.14 -5.12
N GLY A 435 -0.62 8.66 -5.46
CA GLY A 435 0.63 9.12 -4.87
C GLY A 435 1.04 10.55 -5.28
N TRP A 436 0.30 11.20 -6.18
CA TRP A 436 0.61 12.53 -6.74
C TRP A 436 -0.46 13.56 -6.41
N PRO A 437 -0.09 14.82 -6.11
CA PRO A 437 -1.06 15.87 -5.85
C PRO A 437 -1.89 16.21 -7.10
N ILE A 438 -3.16 16.60 -6.90
CA ILE A 438 -4.10 17.02 -7.97
C ILE A 438 -4.70 18.40 -7.75
N GLU A 439 -4.19 19.16 -6.78
CA GLU A 439 -4.62 20.53 -6.52
C GLU A 439 -4.06 21.48 -7.57
N ASN A 440 -4.79 22.58 -7.85
CA ASN A 440 -4.38 23.57 -8.84
C ASN A 440 -3.04 24.19 -8.43
N ALA A 441 -2.07 24.22 -9.36
CA ALA A 441 -0.77 24.84 -9.20
C ALA A 441 -0.82 26.39 -9.16
N ALA A 442 -1.70 26.96 -8.34
CA ALA A 442 -1.85 28.42 -8.20
C ALA A 442 -0.86 29.04 -7.19
N SER A 443 0.12 28.29 -6.66
CA SER A 443 1.03 28.83 -5.64
C SER A 443 2.43 28.20 -5.59
N SER A 444 2.93 27.59 -6.66
CA SER A 444 4.32 27.13 -6.70
C SER A 444 4.97 27.40 -8.05
N GLU A 445 5.52 28.60 -8.23
CA GLU A 445 6.45 28.97 -9.31
C GLU A 445 7.81 28.23 -9.24
N GLN A 446 7.90 27.08 -8.56
CA GLN A 446 9.16 26.36 -8.38
C GLN A 446 8.93 24.84 -8.42
N SER A 447 8.61 24.31 -9.60
CA SER A 447 8.89 22.90 -9.91
C SER A 447 9.27 22.71 -11.37
N THR A 448 10.30 23.43 -11.81
CA THR A 448 11.08 23.07 -13.00
C THR A 448 12.00 21.89 -12.67
N GLN A 449 11.44 20.68 -12.66
CA GLN A 449 12.24 19.47 -12.90
C GLN A 449 11.48 18.51 -13.83
N SER A 450 12.16 18.22 -14.93
CA SER A 450 11.88 17.28 -16.01
C SER A 450 11.06 16.04 -15.59
N SER A 451 9.76 16.07 -15.82
CA SER A 451 9.02 14.85 -16.16
C SER A 451 8.44 15.05 -17.55
N ASP A 452 8.77 14.16 -18.49
CA ASP A 452 8.18 14.12 -19.85
C ASP A 452 6.67 13.83 -19.83
N HIS A 453 6.08 13.66 -18.64
CA HIS A 453 4.68 13.33 -18.42
C HIS A 453 3.88 14.55 -17.95
N LEU A 454 2.63 14.64 -18.44
CA LEU A 454 1.66 15.64 -17.99
C LEU A 454 1.43 15.54 -16.46
N PRO A 455 1.19 16.67 -15.77
CA PRO A 455 0.82 16.65 -14.35
C PRO A 455 -0.37 15.72 -14.06
N ALA A 456 -0.38 15.11 -12.88
CA ALA A 456 -1.41 14.14 -12.49
C ALA A 456 -2.85 14.67 -12.70
N ARG A 457 -3.08 15.94 -12.37
CA ARG A 457 -4.37 16.60 -12.58
C ARG A 457 -4.79 16.66 -14.06
N GLN A 458 -3.86 17.05 -14.93
CA GLN A 458 -4.16 17.17 -16.35
C GLN A 458 -4.41 15.80 -16.99
N GLN A 459 -3.67 14.76 -16.60
CA GLN A 459 -3.95 13.39 -17.02
C GLN A 459 -5.33 12.92 -16.54
N LEU A 460 -5.69 13.25 -15.29
CA LEU A 460 -6.97 12.88 -14.71
C LEU A 460 -8.15 13.55 -15.44
N ASP A 461 -8.02 14.82 -15.79
CA ASP A 461 -9.04 15.58 -16.53
C ASP A 461 -9.27 14.97 -17.92
N GLN A 462 -8.20 14.68 -18.66
CA GLN A 462 -8.30 14.07 -19.98
C GLN A 462 -8.81 12.62 -19.91
N LEU A 463 -8.43 11.87 -18.88
CA LEU A 463 -8.96 10.51 -18.65
C LEU A 463 -10.47 10.54 -18.43
N ILE A 464 -10.96 11.49 -17.63
CA ILE A 464 -12.41 11.68 -17.40
C ILE A 464 -13.13 12.00 -18.71
N GLU A 465 -12.58 12.88 -19.56
CA GLU A 465 -13.15 13.19 -20.88
C GLU A 465 -13.25 11.94 -21.77
N LEU A 466 -12.19 11.11 -21.80
CA LEU A 466 -12.19 9.86 -22.56
C LEU A 466 -13.22 8.85 -22.03
N ILE A 467 -13.37 8.75 -20.70
CA ILE A 467 -14.41 7.91 -20.07
C ILE A 467 -15.80 8.39 -20.54
N GLN A 468 -16.09 9.69 -20.44
CA GLN A 468 -17.37 10.25 -20.86
C GLN A 468 -17.65 10.04 -22.35
N GLN A 469 -16.63 10.18 -23.21
CA GLN A 469 -16.73 9.92 -24.65
C GLN A 469 -16.98 8.44 -24.98
N GLN A 470 -16.43 7.51 -24.21
CA GLN A 470 -16.66 6.09 -24.43
C GLN A 470 -18.09 5.72 -24.00
N LEU A 471 -18.54 6.19 -22.84
CA LEU A 471 -19.88 5.90 -22.32
C LEU A 471 -21.00 6.50 -23.19
N SER A 472 -20.78 7.66 -23.82
CA SER A 472 -21.78 8.27 -24.70
C SER A 472 -21.98 7.49 -26.00
N LYS A 473 -20.95 6.79 -26.50
CA LYS A 473 -21.04 5.93 -27.68
C LYS A 473 -21.77 4.62 -27.43
N THR A 474 -21.75 4.11 -26.20
CA THR A 474 -22.42 2.85 -25.82
C THR A 474 -23.93 3.05 -25.59
N CYS A 475 -24.38 4.29 -25.35
CA CYS A 475 -25.79 4.65 -25.16
C CYS A 475 -26.54 4.97 -26.48
N GLN A 476 -25.83 5.03 -27.61
CA GLN A 476 -26.39 5.17 -28.97
C GLN A 476 -26.42 3.80 -29.63
#